data_AF-A0AAQ3NIU8-F1
#
_entry.id   AF-A0AAQ3NIU8-F1
#
_cell.length_a   1.000
_cell.length_b   1.000
_cell.length_c   1.000
_cell.angle_alpha   90.00
_cell.angle_beta   90.00
_cell.angle_gamma   90.00
#
_symmetry.space_group_name_H-M   'P 1'
#
loop_
_entity.id
_entity.type
_entity.pdbx_description
1 polymer ?
#
loop_
_entity_poly.entity_id
_entity_poly.type
_entity_poly.pdbx_seq_one_letter_code
_entity_poly.pdbx_strand_id
1 'polypeptide(L)'
;MECLDLAHAISLLKENDQVSIPLVVFGHMHKELAYGNGFRKMIVVGPDNTIYLNGAIVPRVKRLNDEDKRSLDEESALSSSEAKGTRRAFTLVEISEGRVAKIAESWVSVVADRTTLEEEHILYEVS
;
A
#
# COMPACT_ATOMS: atom_id res chain seq x y z
N MET A 1 15.58 -10.61 13.31
CA MET A 1 16.53 -10.73 12.19
C MET A 1 17.10 -9.40 11.73
N GLU A 2 16.48 -8.21 11.73
CA GLU A 2 17.02 -7.01 11.05
C GLU A 2 17.40 -7.29 9.59
N CYS A 3 16.80 -6.60 8.62
CA CYS A 3 17.25 -6.74 7.23
C CYS A 3 18.61 -6.03 7.08
N LEU A 4 19.66 -6.62 7.68
CA LEU A 4 21.04 -6.12 7.65
C LEU A 4 21.50 -5.95 6.19
N ASP A 5 20.93 -6.71 5.26
CA ASP A 5 21.25 -6.69 3.83
C ASP A 5 20.72 -5.45 3.11
N LEU A 6 19.42 -5.13 3.21
CA LEU A 6 18.84 -4.00 2.47
C LEU A 6 19.35 -2.65 3.00
N ALA A 7 19.39 -2.48 4.32
CA ALA A 7 19.86 -1.23 4.92
C ALA A 7 21.34 -1.00 4.59
N HIS A 8 22.17 -2.05 4.66
CA HIS A 8 23.59 -1.95 4.32
C HIS A 8 23.81 -1.70 2.83
N ALA A 9 23.07 -2.37 1.95
CA ALA A 9 23.14 -2.14 0.50
C ALA A 9 22.78 -0.69 0.13
N ILE A 10 21.74 -0.13 0.74
CA ILE A 10 21.36 1.28 0.54
C ILE A 10 22.47 2.22 1.05
N SER A 11 23.06 1.95 2.21
CA SER A 11 24.18 2.73 2.73
C SER A 11 25.38 2.71 1.78
N LEU A 12 25.75 1.55 1.25
CA LEU A 12 26.85 1.42 0.27
C LEU A 12 26.56 2.19 -1.03
N LEU A 13 25.32 2.20 -1.49
CA LEU A 13 24.93 3.00 -2.66
C LEU A 13 25.03 4.50 -2.41
N LYS A 14 24.85 4.94 -1.16
CA LYS A 14 24.89 6.34 -0.73
C LYS A 14 26.29 6.85 -0.39
N GLU A 15 27.25 5.97 -0.08
CA GLU A 15 28.60 6.34 0.40
C GLU A 15 29.35 7.36 -0.46
N ASN A 16 29.09 7.40 -1.77
CA ASN A 16 29.78 8.29 -2.71
C ASN A 16 28.88 9.36 -3.34
N ASP A 17 27.63 9.52 -2.89
CA ASP A 17 26.62 10.44 -3.46
C ASP A 17 26.39 10.32 -4.98
N GLN A 18 26.88 9.25 -5.61
CA GLN A 18 26.78 9.02 -7.05
C GLN A 18 25.37 8.58 -7.48
N VAL A 19 24.60 8.03 -6.54
CA VAL A 19 23.25 7.51 -6.78
C VAL A 19 22.26 8.25 -5.89
N SER A 20 21.40 9.07 -6.51
CA SER A 20 20.25 9.65 -5.83
C SER A 20 19.15 8.59 -5.69
N ILE A 21 18.71 8.35 -4.46
CA ILE A 21 17.66 7.37 -4.14
C ILE A 21 16.47 8.12 -3.53
N PRO A 22 15.56 8.67 -4.33
CA PRO A 22 14.41 9.42 -3.82
C PRO A 22 13.35 8.51 -3.18
N LEU A 23 13.32 7.22 -3.56
CA LEU A 23 12.31 6.25 -3.12
C LEU A 23 12.93 4.86 -2.97
N VAL A 24 12.63 4.20 -1.86
CA VAL A 24 12.90 2.78 -1.61
C VAL A 24 11.56 2.10 -1.33
N VAL A 25 11.18 1.15 -2.19
CA VAL A 25 9.96 0.35 -2.01
C VAL A 25 10.36 -1.05 -1.58
N PHE A 26 9.78 -1.53 -0.49
CA PHE A 26 10.00 -2.89 -0.01
C PHE A 26 8.66 -3.58 0.26
N GLY A 27 8.64 -4.90 0.06
CA GLY A 27 7.50 -5.76 0.37
C GLY A 27 7.99 -6.98 1.12
N HIS A 28 7.13 -7.52 2.00
CA HIS A 28 7.42 -8.56 3.03
C HIS A 28 7.95 -7.95 4.35
N MET A 29 7.02 -7.67 5.26
CA MET A 29 7.37 -7.26 6.62
C MET A 29 8.15 -8.36 7.35
N HIS A 30 9.11 -7.92 8.14
CA HIS A 30 9.81 -8.73 9.11
C HIS A 30 8.80 -9.43 10.05
N LYS A 31 8.96 -10.75 10.25
CA LYS A 31 8.06 -11.58 11.10
C LYS A 31 7.81 -10.98 12.49
N GLU A 32 8.76 -10.22 13.03
CA GLU A 32 8.67 -9.61 14.36
C GLU A 32 7.55 -8.57 14.50
N LEU A 33 7.20 -7.84 13.42
CA LEU A 33 6.06 -6.90 13.42
C LEU A 33 4.74 -7.58 13.03
N ALA A 34 4.78 -8.84 12.58
CA ALA A 34 3.57 -9.62 12.32
C ALA A 34 2.84 -9.99 13.63
N TYR A 35 3.54 -9.99 14.76
CA TYR A 35 3.01 -10.34 16.09
C TYR A 35 2.61 -9.15 16.96
N GLY A 36 2.46 -7.95 16.38
CA GLY A 36 1.85 -6.81 17.08
C GLY A 36 2.79 -5.94 17.93
N ASN A 37 4.11 -6.11 17.81
CA ASN A 37 5.11 -5.33 18.57
C ASN A 37 5.35 -3.90 18.05
N GLY A 38 4.38 -3.25 17.39
CA GLY A 38 4.49 -1.85 16.97
C GLY A 38 3.44 -1.38 15.98
N PHE A 39 3.31 -0.05 15.85
CA PHE A 39 2.49 0.58 14.82
C PHE A 39 3.13 0.40 13.44
N ARG A 40 2.37 -0.12 12.47
CA ARG A 40 2.81 -0.21 11.08
C ARG A 40 2.90 1.20 10.50
N LYS A 41 4.12 1.70 10.29
CA LYS A 41 4.33 2.91 9.48
C LYS A 41 4.42 2.50 8.01
N MET A 42 3.51 3.01 7.19
CA MET A 42 3.49 2.76 5.74
C MET A 42 4.60 3.52 5.02
N ILE A 43 4.93 4.72 5.51
CA ILE A 43 5.96 5.58 4.95
C ILE A 43 6.86 6.12 6.08
N VAL A 44 8.14 6.20 5.79
CA VAL A 44 9.13 6.94 6.58
C VAL A 44 9.96 7.80 5.64
N VAL A 45 10.18 9.07 5.99
CA VAL A 45 11.09 9.95 5.26
C VAL A 45 12.41 10.01 6.03
N GLY A 46 13.51 9.65 5.37
CA GLY A 46 14.85 9.73 5.93
C GLY A 46 15.38 11.16 6.01
N PRO A 47 16.47 11.40 6.77
CA PRO A 47 17.10 12.72 6.89
C PRO A 47 17.68 13.23 5.57
N ASP A 48 17.90 12.34 4.59
CA ASP A 48 18.39 12.61 3.24
C ASP A 48 17.25 12.76 2.22
N ASN A 49 16.01 12.94 2.67
CA ASN A 49 14.79 12.97 1.86
C ASN A 49 14.49 11.68 1.07
N THR A 50 15.17 10.57 1.36
CA THR A 50 14.77 9.26 0.81
C THR A 50 13.44 8.85 1.44
N ILE A 51 12.45 8.52 0.62
CA ILE A 51 11.18 7.98 1.10
C ILE A 51 11.25 6.45 1.13
N TYR A 52 11.00 5.86 2.29
CA TYR A 52 10.91 4.42 2.51
C TYR A 52 9.44 4.02 2.55
N LEU A 53 8.96 3.35 1.50
CA LEU A 53 7.57 2.94 1.33
C LEU A 53 7.44 1.42 1.52
N ASN A 54 6.59 1.04 2.47
CA ASN A 54 6.16 -0.35 2.61
C ASN A 54 5.05 -0.66 1.62
N GLY A 55 5.37 -1.39 0.53
CA GLY A 55 4.40 -1.85 -0.47
C GLY A 55 3.61 -3.10 -0.07
N ALA A 56 3.79 -3.61 1.16
CA ALA A 56 3.08 -4.78 1.66
C ALA A 56 1.70 -4.42 2.24
N ILE A 57 0.77 -3.98 1.38
CA ILE A 57 -0.64 -3.82 1.77
C ILE A 57 -1.33 -5.18 1.70
N VAL A 58 -2.03 -5.58 2.77
CA VAL A 58 -2.83 -6.82 2.82
C VAL A 58 -4.07 -6.56 3.69
N PRO A 59 -5.30 -6.88 3.22
CA PRO A 59 -5.60 -7.50 1.92
C PRO A 59 -5.53 -6.51 0.76
N ARG A 60 -5.00 -6.95 -0.40
CA ARG A 60 -4.98 -6.15 -1.64
C ARG A 60 -6.30 -6.21 -2.40
N VAL A 61 -7.14 -7.19 -2.08
CA VAL A 61 -8.42 -7.44 -2.72
C VAL A 61 -9.45 -7.72 -1.64
N LYS A 62 -10.54 -6.95 -1.62
CA LYS A 62 -11.72 -7.19 -0.78
C LYS A 62 -12.89 -7.53 -1.69
N ARG A 63 -13.76 -8.46 -1.27
CA ARG A 63 -15.01 -8.74 -1.99
C ARG A 63 -16.04 -7.69 -1.56
N LEU A 64 -16.81 -7.14 -2.50
CA LEU A 64 -17.84 -6.16 -2.17
C LEU A 64 -18.95 -6.76 -1.28
N ASN A 65 -19.23 -8.06 -1.42
CA ASN A 65 -20.35 -8.73 -0.76
C ASN A 65 -20.09 -9.16 0.70
N ASP A 66 -18.89 -8.89 1.26
CA ASP A 66 -18.52 -9.30 2.61
C ASP A 66 -18.70 -8.18 3.67
N GLU A 67 -18.92 -6.93 3.25
CA GLU A 67 -19.07 -5.79 4.20
C GLU A 67 -20.52 -5.65 4.73
N ASP A 68 -21.53 -6.15 4.00
CA ASP A 68 -22.96 -6.04 4.38
C ASP A 68 -23.50 -7.19 5.24
N LYS A 69 -22.72 -8.25 5.49
CA LYS A 69 -23.20 -9.47 6.20
C LYS A 69 -22.97 -9.48 7.71
N ARG A 70 -22.64 -8.35 8.34
CA ARG A 70 -22.53 -8.27 9.81
C ARG A 70 -23.83 -7.92 10.53
N SER A 71 -24.95 -7.85 9.81
CA SER A 71 -26.27 -7.68 10.42
C SER A 71 -27.32 -8.47 9.64
N LEU A 72 -28.04 -9.31 10.37
CA LEU A 72 -29.32 -9.96 10.04
C LEU A 72 -29.22 -11.34 9.39
N ASP A 73 -29.33 -12.33 10.27
CA ASP A 73 -30.19 -13.52 10.23
C ASP A 73 -30.34 -14.31 8.93
N GLU A 74 -30.13 -15.62 9.09
CA GLU A 74 -30.41 -16.68 8.14
C GLU A 74 -31.87 -16.66 7.68
N GLU A 75 -32.12 -16.22 6.44
CA GLU A 75 -33.15 -16.73 5.51
C GLU A 75 -33.37 -15.73 4.36
N SER A 76 -32.48 -15.74 3.37
CA SER A 76 -32.85 -15.34 2.01
C SER A 76 -31.83 -15.92 1.02
N ALA A 77 -31.86 -17.25 0.91
CA ALA A 77 -31.40 -17.89 -0.30
C ALA A 77 -32.47 -17.65 -1.36
N LEU A 78 -32.39 -16.53 -2.11
CA LEU A 78 -32.86 -16.33 -3.49
C LEU A 78 -32.88 -14.82 -3.86
N SER A 79 -32.41 -14.51 -5.07
CA SER A 79 -32.19 -13.16 -5.67
C SER A 79 -30.92 -12.47 -5.16
N SER A 80 -29.99 -11.97 -5.97
CA SER A 80 -29.98 -11.56 -7.37
C SER A 80 -28.60 -11.92 -7.97
N SER A 81 -28.52 -12.05 -9.30
CA SER A 81 -27.25 -12.15 -10.03
C SER A 81 -26.56 -10.78 -10.06
N GLU A 82 -26.28 -10.21 -8.88
CA GLU A 82 -25.48 -8.99 -8.75
C GLU A 82 -24.03 -9.32 -9.10
N ALA A 83 -23.48 -8.58 -10.05
CA ALA A 83 -22.14 -8.78 -10.56
C ALA A 83 -21.14 -8.80 -9.39
N LYS A 84 -20.56 -9.97 -9.11
CA LYS A 84 -19.55 -10.17 -8.06
C LYS A 84 -18.35 -9.24 -8.34
N GLY A 85 -18.29 -8.13 -7.63
CA GLY A 85 -17.18 -7.17 -7.75
C GLY A 85 -16.16 -7.28 -6.64
N THR A 86 -14.99 -6.68 -6.88
CA THR A 86 -13.88 -6.61 -5.91
C THR A 86 -13.41 -5.18 -5.74
N ARG A 87 -13.06 -4.79 -4.52
CA ARG A 87 -12.23 -3.60 -4.26
C ARG A 87 -10.76 -4.01 -4.30
N ARG A 88 -9.93 -3.26 -5.01
CA ARG A 88 -8.50 -3.53 -5.17
C ARG A 88 -7.71 -2.32 -4.73
N ALA A 89 -6.72 -2.54 -3.87
CA ALA A 89 -5.80 -1.49 -3.41
C ALA A 89 -4.62 -1.33 -4.37
N PHE A 90 -4.31 -0.09 -4.70
CA PHE A 90 -3.13 0.31 -5.45
C PHE A 90 -2.37 1.35 -4.66
N THR A 91 -1.05 1.34 -4.73
CA THR A 91 -0.23 2.46 -4.26
C THR A 91 0.29 3.21 -5.48
N LEU A 92 -0.12 4.46 -5.63
CA LEU A 92 0.36 5.34 -6.68
C LEU A 92 1.48 6.21 -6.14
N VAL A 93 2.55 6.31 -6.92
CA VAL A 93 3.69 7.18 -6.62
C VAL A 93 3.88 8.10 -7.81
N GLU A 94 3.72 9.39 -7.57
CA GLU A 94 3.96 10.44 -8.55
C GLU A 94 5.40 10.93 -8.38
N ILE A 95 6.18 10.90 -9.47
CA ILE A 95 7.59 11.30 -9.48
C ILE A 95 7.75 12.43 -10.49
N SER A 96 8.33 13.54 -10.04
CA SER A 96 8.64 14.71 -10.87
C SER A 96 10.03 15.22 -10.53
N GLU A 97 10.79 15.61 -11.56
CA GLU A 97 12.17 16.13 -11.39
C GLU A 97 13.09 15.21 -10.55
N GLY A 98 12.93 13.89 -10.67
CA GLY A 98 13.72 12.92 -9.90
C GLY A 98 13.37 12.87 -8.41
N ARG A 99 12.27 13.49 -7.98
CA ARG A 99 11.77 13.48 -6.60
C ARG A 99 10.36 12.91 -6.55
N VAL A 100 10.01 12.32 -5.41
CA VAL A 100 8.62 11.91 -5.16
C VAL A 100 7.79 13.15 -4.86
N ALA A 101 6.75 13.38 -5.65
CA ALA A 101 5.81 14.47 -5.46
C ALA A 101 4.64 14.07 -4.56
N LYS A 102 4.09 12.86 -4.77
CA LYS A 102 2.95 12.34 -4.02
C LYS A 102 2.99 10.82 -3.93
N ILE A 103 2.53 10.29 -2.81
CA ILE A 103 2.22 8.86 -2.65
C ILE A 103 0.80 8.75 -2.09
N ALA A 104 -0.04 7.98 -2.76
CA ALA A 104 -1.39 7.69 -2.31
C ALA A 104 -1.72 6.20 -2.38
N GLU A 105 -2.55 5.73 -1.47
CA GLU A 105 -3.24 4.45 -1.57
C GLU A 105 -4.63 4.67 -2.17
N SER A 106 -4.90 4.09 -3.32
CA SER A 106 -6.17 4.21 -4.03
C SER A 106 -6.89 2.87 -4.09
N TRP A 107 -8.15 2.86 -3.68
CA TRP A 107 -9.02 1.69 -3.76
C TRP A 107 -9.94 1.82 -4.97
N VAL A 108 -9.88 0.82 -5.84
CA VAL A 108 -10.66 0.78 -7.08
C VAL A 108 -11.66 -0.36 -6.99
N SER A 109 -12.95 -0.07 -7.16
CA SER A 109 -13.99 -1.09 -7.35
C SER A 109 -13.94 -1.60 -8.78
N VAL A 110 -14.02 -2.91 -8.94
CA VAL A 110 -14.01 -3.62 -10.22
C VAL A 110 -15.26 -4.50 -10.26
N VAL A 111 -16.22 -4.13 -11.12
CA VAL A 111 -17.49 -4.83 -11.28
C VAL A 111 -17.68 -5.11 -12.78
N ALA A 112 -17.65 -6.39 -13.16
CA ALA A 112 -17.59 -6.81 -14.57
C ALA A 112 -16.43 -6.13 -15.33
N ASP A 113 -16.74 -5.28 -16.31
CA ASP A 113 -15.79 -4.50 -17.13
C ASP A 113 -15.60 -3.05 -16.66
N ARG A 114 -16.29 -2.65 -15.58
CA ARG A 114 -16.24 -1.28 -15.04
C ARG A 114 -15.28 -1.19 -13.88
N THR A 115 -14.51 -0.11 -13.87
CA THR A 115 -13.60 0.26 -12.77
C THR A 115 -13.90 1.66 -12.28
N THR A 116 -14.06 1.84 -10.97
CA THR A 116 -14.32 3.14 -10.35
C THR A 116 -13.38 3.37 -9.18
N LEU A 117 -12.81 4.58 -9.05
CA LEU A 117 -12.07 4.98 -7.86
C LEU A 117 -13.07 5.20 -6.71
N GLU A 118 -12.92 4.44 -5.63
CA GLU A 118 -13.78 4.54 -4.44
C GLU A 118 -13.17 5.49 -3.41
N GLU A 119 -11.87 5.36 -3.16
CA GLU A 119 -11.19 6.00 -2.05
C GLU A 119 -9.73 6.26 -2.43
N GLU A 120 -9.20 7.41 -2.01
CA GLU A 120 -7.80 7.75 -2.15
C GLU A 120 -7.29 8.32 -0.83
N HIS A 121 -6.26 7.67 -0.27
CA HIS A 121 -5.58 8.07 0.94
C HIS A 121 -4.19 8.60 0.61
N ILE A 122 -4.00 9.92 0.76
CA ILE A 122 -2.69 10.54 0.58
C ILE A 122 -1.79 10.15 1.76
N LEU A 123 -0.72 9.41 1.47
CA LEU A 123 0.27 8.97 2.44
C LEU A 123 1.45 9.95 2.53
N TYR A 124 1.74 10.66 1.43
CA TYR A 124 2.77 11.69 1.32
C TYR A 124 2.44 12.64 0.19
N GLU A 125 2.68 13.94 0.37
CA GLU A 125 2.55 14.95 -0.69
C GLU A 125 3.52 16.11 -0.38
N VAL A 126 4.27 16.54 -1.39
CA VAL A 126 5.10 17.75 -1.30
C VAL A 126 4.19 18.96 -1.36
N SER A 127 4.19 19.76 -0.30
CA SER A 127 3.43 21.01 -0.18
C SER A 127 4.08 22.16 -0.95
#